data_AF-A0A552Q373-F1
#
_entry.id   AF-A0A552Q373-F1
#
_cell.length_a   1.000
_cell.length_b   1.000
_cell.length_c   1.000
_cell.angle_alpha   90.00
_cell.angle_beta   90.00
_cell.angle_gamma   90.00
#
_symmetry.space_group_name_H-M   'P 1'
#
loop_
_entity.id
_entity.type
_entity.pdbx_description
1 polymer ?
#
loop_
_entity_poly.entity_id
_entity_poly.type
_entity_poly.pdbx_seq_one_letter_code
_entity_poly.pdbx_strand_id
1 'polypeptide(L)' 'AERKLEKWIRIGGILYQSSARMIQKHLPGICNYFENHTTDGLIEGMNTKIKLIKRMSYEFTNFQHLRLKLFACFNS' A
#
# COMPACT_ATOMS: atom_id res chain seq x y z
N ALA A 1 -13.59 3.89 15.84
CA ALA A 1 -13.49 2.94 14.70
C ALA A 1 -12.86 1.60 15.11
N GLU A 2 -11.86 1.63 15.99
CA GLU A 2 -11.08 0.49 16.49
C GLU A 2 -11.88 -0.76 16.88
N ARG A 3 -12.85 -0.65 17.80
CA ARG A 3 -13.65 -1.81 18.27
C ARG A 3 -14.40 -2.55 17.16
N LYS A 4 -14.83 -1.84 16.10
CA LYS A 4 -15.48 -2.47 14.93
C LYS A 4 -14.46 -3.23 14.08
N LEU A 5 -13.27 -2.65 13.91
CA LEU A 5 -12.16 -3.26 13.17
C LEU A 5 -11.65 -4.52 13.87
N GLU A 6 -11.47 -4.48 15.19
CA GLU A 6 -11.04 -5.63 15.99
C GLU A 6 -12.02 -6.81 15.89
N LYS A 7 -13.34 -6.52 15.97
CA LYS A 7 -14.37 -7.55 15.80
C LYS A 7 -14.31 -8.18 14.41
N TRP A 8 -14.06 -7.37 13.38
CA TRP A 8 -13.93 -7.84 12.01
C TRP A 8 -12.65 -8.69 11.80
N ILE A 9 -11.52 -8.25 12.37
CA ILE A 9 -10.25 -9.01 12.32
C ILE A 9 -10.36 -10.34 13.06
N ARG A 10 -11.10 -10.40 14.17
CA ARG A 10 -11.34 -11.65 14.90
C ARG A 10 -12.12 -12.66 14.07
N ILE A 11 -13.09 -12.21 13.26
CA ILE A 11 -13.88 -13.08 12.38
C ILE A 11 -13.05 -13.50 11.16
N GLY A 12 -12.39 -12.56 10.48
CA GLY A 12 -11.57 -12.84 9.29
C GLY A 12 -10.26 -13.58 9.60
N GLY A 13 -9.72 -13.42 10.81
CA GLY A 13 -8.50 -14.08 11.27
C GLY A 13 -8.64 -15.59 11.47
N ILE A 14 -9.86 -16.12 11.47
CA ILE A 14 -10.10 -17.57 11.43
C ILE A 14 -9.61 -18.16 10.10
N LEU A 15 -9.79 -17.43 9.00
CA LEU A 15 -9.39 -17.85 7.65
C LEU A 15 -7.99 -17.35 7.27
N TYR A 16 -7.60 -16.16 7.75
CA TYR A 16 -6.34 -15.51 7.38
C TYR A 16 -5.57 -15.03 8.61
N GLN A 17 -5.04 -15.98 9.38
CA GLN A 17 -4.34 -15.72 10.65
C GLN A 17 -3.12 -14.79 10.48
N SER A 18 -2.35 -14.93 9.39
CA SER A 18 -1.17 -14.11 9.11
C SER A 18 -1.54 -12.65 8.83
N SER A 19 -2.51 -12.43 7.94
CA SER A 19 -3.04 -11.12 7.60
C SER A 19 -3.68 -10.44 8.81
N ALA A 20 -4.47 -11.18 9.60
CA ALA A 20 -5.09 -10.68 10.81
C ALA A 20 -4.05 -10.23 11.86
N ARG A 21 -2.97 -10.99 12.03
CA ARG A 21 -1.86 -10.63 12.92
C ARG A 21 -1.14 -9.36 12.46
N MET A 22 -0.92 -9.21 11.15
CA MET A 22 -0.32 -8.00 10.58
C MET A 22 -1.21 -6.77 10.80
N ILE A 23 -2.51 -6.90 10.55
CA ILE A 23 -3.47 -5.79 10.74
C ILE A 23 -3.57 -5.41 12.22
N GLN A 24 -3.59 -6.37 13.15
CA GLN A 24 -3.55 -6.06 14.60
C GLN A 24 -2.26 -5.33 15.00
N LYS A 25 -1.11 -5.72 14.45
CA LYS A 25 0.17 -5.05 14.73
C LYS A 25 0.20 -3.59 14.28
N HIS A 26 -0.48 -3.26 13.19
CA HIS A 26 -0.53 -1.91 12.60
C HIS A 26 -1.84 -1.16 12.86
N LEU A 27 -2.74 -1.73 13.67
CA LEU A 27 -4.04 -1.17 14.05
C LEU A 27 -3.99 0.30 14.52
N PRO A 28 -3.03 0.74 15.36
CA PRO A 28 -2.99 2.14 15.80
C PRO A 28 -2.73 3.12 14.64
N GLY A 29 -1.87 2.76 13.68
CA GLY A 29 -1.62 3.60 12.49
C GLY A 29 -2.82 3.64 11.55
N ILE A 30 -3.53 2.52 11.43
CA ILE A 30 -4.76 2.42 10.63
C ILE A 30 -5.88 3.27 11.25
N CYS A 31 -6.06 3.23 12.57
CA CYS A 31 -7.07 4.04 13.24
C CYS A 31 -6.77 5.54 13.12
N ASN A 32 -5.51 5.94 13.26
CA ASN A 32 -5.09 7.34 13.09
C ASN A 32 -5.29 7.86 11.65
N TYR A 33 -5.17 6.98 10.65
CA TYR A 33 -5.48 7.32 9.25
C TYR A 33 -6.98 7.60 9.05
N PHE A 34 -7.87 6.84 9.69
CA PHE A 34 -9.32 7.08 9.63
C PHE A 34 -9.75 8.38 10.31
N GLU A 35 -8.99 8.85 11.30
CA GLU A 35 -9.27 10.12 11.98
C GLU A 35 -8.75 11.34 11.18
N ASN A 36 -7.62 11.19 10.48
CA ASN A 36 -6.98 12.29 9.76
C ASN A 36 -7.26 12.35 8.25
N HIS A 37 -8.19 11.53 7.73
CA HIS A 37 -8.60 11.48 6.32
C HIS A 37 -7.50 11.90 5.34
N THR A 38 -6.33 11.28 5.46
CA THR A 38 -5.22 11.62 4.59
C THR A 38 -5.52 10.95 3.27
N THR A 39 -5.95 11.73 2.28
CA THR A 39 -6.45 11.22 1.01
C THR A 39 -5.39 10.35 0.34
N ASP A 40 -5.58 9.04 0.34
CA ASP A 40 -4.69 8.09 -0.33
C ASP A 40 -4.63 8.29 -1.84
N GLY A 41 -5.48 9.14 -2.44
CA GLY A 41 -5.54 9.37 -3.88
C GLY A 41 -4.19 9.78 -4.51
N LEU A 42 -3.35 10.53 -3.80
CA LEU A 42 -1.99 10.83 -4.27
C LEU A 42 -1.10 9.58 -4.25
N ILE A 43 -1.12 8.82 -3.16
CA ILE A 43 -0.32 7.60 -2.99
C ILE A 43 -0.79 6.49 -3.95
N GLU A 44 -2.10 6.35 -4.15
CA GLU A 44 -2.71 5.46 -5.14
C GLU A 44 -2.36 5.87 -6.58
N GLY A 45 -2.36 7.17 -6.87
CA GLY A 45 -1.89 7.72 -8.14
C GLY A 45 -0.42 7.39 -8.40
N MET A 46 0.45 7.58 -7.39
CA MET A 46 1.86 7.20 -7.47
C MET A 46 2.03 5.70 -7.68
N ASN A 47 1.32 4.87 -6.92
CA ASN A 47 1.36 3.42 -7.06
C ASN A 47 0.90 2.95 -8.44
N THR A 48 -0.10 3.61 -9.03
CA THR A 48 -0.58 3.34 -10.39
C THR A 48 0.49 3.69 -11.42
N LYS A 49 1.12 4.87 -11.31
CA LYS A 49 2.22 5.30 -12.19
C LYS A 49 3.42 4.34 -12.11
N ILE A 50 3.80 3.91 -10.91
CA ILE A 50 4.88 2.93 -10.68
C ILE A 50 4.54 1.58 -11.32
N LYS A 51 3.31 1.07 -11.15
CA LYS A 51 2.87 -0.19 -11.78
C LYS A 51 2.89 -0.11 -13.30
N LEU A 52 2.50 1.01 -13.89
CA LEU A 52 2.57 1.26 -15.33
C LEU A 52 4.02 1.25 -15.82
N ILE A 53 4.92 1.97 -15.14
CA ILE A 53 6.35 1.99 -15.46
C ILE A 53 6.94 0.57 -15.38
N LYS A 54 6.58 -0.20 -14.34
CA LYS A 54 7.01 -1.60 -14.18
C LYS A 54 6.49 -2.51 -15.30
N ARG A 55 5.25 -2.31 -15.78
CA ARG A 55 4.69 -3.06 -16.92
C ARG A 55 5.39 -2.72 -18.23
N MET A 56 5.68 -1.43 -18.46
CA MET A 56 6.48 -1.01 -19.62
C MET A 56 7.95 -1.43 -19.52
N SER A 57 8.43 -1.78 -18.32
CA SER A 57 9.81 -2.20 -18.10
C SER A 57 10.01 -3.72 -18.13
N TYR A 58 9.02 -4.51 -18.55
CA TYR A 58 9.09 -5.98 -18.47
C TYR A 58 10.23 -6.59 -19.30
N GLU A 59 10.72 -5.89 -20.32
CA GLU A 59 11.88 -6.28 -21.14
C GLU A 59 13.23 -5.77 -20.59
N PHE A 60 13.21 -4.97 -19.51
CA PHE A 60 14.42 -4.39 -18.93
C PHE A 60 14.85 -5.21 -17.70
N THR A 61 15.81 -6.10 -17.89
CA THR A 61 16.35 -7.02 -16.87
C THR A 61 17.11 -6.31 -15.74
N ASN A 62 17.26 -4.98 -15.79
CA ASN A 62 18.12 -4.22 -14.87
C ASN A 62 17.32 -3.19 -14.05
N PHE A 63 17.32 -3.40 -12.72
CA PHE A 63 16.71 -2.50 -11.73
C PHE A 63 17.19 -1.05 -11.84
N GLN A 64 18.42 -0.82 -12.31
CA GLN A 64 18.95 0.54 -12.49
C GLN A 64 18.15 1.34 -13.53
N HIS A 65 17.70 0.72 -14.62
CA HIS A 65 16.88 1.39 -15.64
C HIS A 65 15.47 1.72 -15.11
N LEU A 66 14.90 0.84 -14.26
CA LEU A 66 13.63 1.11 -13.59
C LEU A 66 13.74 2.33 -12.67
N ARG A 67 14.83 2.45 -11.89
CA ARG A 67 15.08 3.61 -11.02
C ARG A 67 15.18 4.91 -11.82
N LEU A 68 15.94 4.92 -12.91
CA LEU A 68 16.06 6.10 -13.79
C LEU A 68 14.72 6.58 -14.33
N LYS A 69 13.87 5.66 -14.81
CA LYS A 69 12.52 6.00 -15.30
C LYS A 69 11.62 6.56 -14.19
N LEU A 70 11.70 5.99 -12.99
CA LEU A 70 10.98 6.50 -11.83
C LEU A 70 11.44 7.90 -11.45
N PHE A 71 12.76 8.13 -11.36
CA PHE A 71 13.32 9.45 -11.08
C PHE A 71 12.91 10.49 -12.12
N ALA A 72 12.92 10.16 -13.41
CA ALA A 72 12.46 11.06 -14.47
C ALA A 72 10.95 11.38 -14.36
N CYS A 73 10.13 10.38 -14.03
CA CYS A 73 8.67 10.54 -13.91
C CYS A 73 8.22 11.34 -12.67
N PHE A 74 9.05 11.44 -11.63
CA PHE A 74 8.73 12.15 -10.38
C PHE A 74 9.55 13.45 -10.18
N ASN A 75 10.55 13.73 -11.02
CA ASN A 75 11.31 15.01 -11.04
C ASN A 75 10.83 16.01 -12.12
N SER A 76 9.68 15.81 -12.76
CA SER A 76 9.09 16.77 -13.70
C SER A 76 7.92 17.53 -13.09
#